data_AF-A0A1G0NSI0-F1
#
_entry.id   AF-A0A1G0NSI0-F1
#
_cell.length_a   1.000
_cell.length_b   1.000
_cell.length_c   1.000
_cell.angle_alpha   90.00
_cell.angle_beta   90.00
_cell.angle_gamma   90.00
#
_symmetry.space_group_name_H-M   'P 1'
#
loop_
_entity.id
_entity.type
_entity.pdbx_description
1 polymer ?
#
loop_
_entity_poly.entity_id
_entity_poly.type
_entity_poly.pdbx_seq_one_letter_code
_entity_poly.pdbx_strand_id
1 'polypeptide(L)'
;MTEITLTLRPIGFISTPFKSKYAAPRQPATALRKSTGTIKLRPGYNFEQALEDLREFDYIWVIFWFNKNSGWKPMVLPPHGDRKKRGVFSTRSPHRPNPIGLSLCKLVDIKGRSIRIENPDMLDGTPVLDIKPYIPHAESHAGAKSGWIGQSNEQTPRPYKVAIAPEVRSSLKLVDREERREIVEYLKEILTRDPHPHIYRRIKTSSDGNSVIAVKRWRFMFSLEEGTVRVFGVAHDRERGTQP
;
A
#
# COMPACT_ATOMS: atom_id res chain seq x y z
N MET A 1 37.14 -6.46 5.50
CA MET A 1 36.27 -5.41 6.05
C MET A 1 35.51 -6.03 7.20
N THR A 2 35.60 -5.47 8.41
CA THR A 2 34.77 -5.91 9.54
C THR A 2 33.32 -5.55 9.25
N GLU A 3 32.43 -6.51 9.45
CA GLU A 3 30.99 -6.30 9.32
C GLU A 3 30.56 -5.27 10.39
N ILE A 4 29.94 -4.16 9.96
CA ILE A 4 29.41 -3.14 10.85
C ILE A 4 27.92 -3.39 11.04
N THR A 5 27.52 -3.61 12.30
CA THR A 5 26.12 -3.78 12.68
C THR A 5 25.59 -2.53 13.37
N LEU A 6 24.38 -2.12 12.99
CA LEU A 6 23.66 -1.01 13.61
C LEU A 6 22.43 -1.52 14.36
N THR A 7 22.27 -1.10 15.61
CA THR A 7 21.07 -1.37 16.41
C THR A 7 20.18 -0.15 16.43
N LEU A 8 18.99 -0.26 15.84
CA LEU A 8 18.00 0.81 15.77
C LEU A 8 16.89 0.58 16.80
N ARG A 9 16.45 1.66 17.46
CA ARG A 9 15.31 1.63 18.39
C ARG A 9 14.20 2.52 17.82
N PRO A 10 12.98 1.99 17.62
CA PRO A 10 11.86 2.82 17.17
C PRO A 10 11.60 3.98 18.13
N ILE A 11 11.39 5.18 17.57
CA ILE A 11 10.97 6.37 18.31
C ILE A 11 9.46 6.37 18.56
N GLY A 12 8.71 5.59 17.79
CA GLY A 12 7.26 5.48 17.87
C GLY A 12 6.71 4.42 16.93
N PHE A 13 5.39 4.35 16.89
CA PHE A 13 4.67 3.44 15.99
C PHE A 13 3.52 4.20 15.34
N ILE A 14 3.25 3.89 14.08
CA ILE A 14 2.11 4.47 13.37
C ILE A 14 0.87 3.58 13.55
N SER A 15 -0.28 4.22 13.81
CA SER A 15 -1.58 3.60 13.66
C SER A 15 -2.26 4.06 12.37
N THR A 16 -2.76 3.10 11.59
CA THR A 16 -3.41 3.33 10.30
C THR A 16 -4.60 2.38 10.13
N PRO A 17 -5.53 2.64 9.20
CA PRO A 17 -6.56 1.66 8.86
C PRO A 17 -6.01 0.43 8.09
N PHE A 18 -4.72 0.40 7.76
CA PHE A 18 -4.14 -0.58 6.85
C PHE A 18 -3.62 -1.82 7.60
N LYS A 19 -4.51 -2.80 7.80
CA LYS A 19 -4.17 -4.09 8.44
C LYS A 19 -3.43 -5.06 7.49
N SER A 20 -3.41 -4.79 6.19
CA SER A 20 -2.85 -5.67 5.15
C SER A 20 -2.10 -4.88 4.08
N LYS A 21 -1.04 -5.47 3.50
CA LYS A 21 -0.16 -4.84 2.48
C LYS A 21 -0.87 -4.37 1.21
N TYR A 22 -2.08 -4.86 0.97
CA TYR A 22 -2.89 -4.49 -0.19
C TYR A 22 -3.84 -3.33 0.10
N ALA A 23 -4.01 -2.97 1.37
CA ALA A 23 -4.85 -1.86 1.81
C ALA A 23 -4.05 -0.54 1.91
N ALA A 24 -2.73 -0.64 2.10
CA ALA A 24 -1.87 0.53 2.12
C ALA A 24 -1.62 1.02 0.68
N PRO A 25 -1.66 2.34 0.44
CA PRO A 25 -1.15 2.95 -0.78
C PRO A 25 0.28 2.45 -1.08
N ARG A 26 0.69 2.44 -2.37
CA ARG A 26 2.11 2.12 -2.67
C ARG A 26 3.04 3.27 -2.26
N GLN A 27 2.51 4.49 -2.28
CA GLN A 27 3.15 5.74 -1.88
C GLN A 27 2.06 6.73 -1.45
N PRO A 28 2.32 7.71 -0.56
CA PRO A 28 1.30 8.62 -0.06
C PRO A 28 0.57 9.39 -1.15
N ALA A 29 1.33 9.89 -2.14
CA ALA A 29 0.79 10.62 -3.29
C ALA A 29 -0.10 9.77 -4.22
N THR A 30 -0.06 8.44 -4.08
CA THR A 30 -0.82 7.50 -4.92
C THR A 30 -2.07 6.96 -4.22
N ALA A 31 -2.43 7.51 -3.06
CA ALA A 31 -3.60 7.09 -2.30
C ALA A 31 -4.89 7.35 -3.12
N LEU A 32 -5.66 6.29 -3.35
CA LEU A 32 -6.92 6.37 -4.09
C LEU A 32 -8.06 6.99 -3.27
N ARG A 33 -7.91 7.03 -1.94
CA ARG A 33 -8.88 7.57 -1.00
C ARG A 33 -8.12 8.34 0.07
N LYS A 34 -8.71 9.44 0.53
CA LYS A 34 -8.19 10.16 1.70
C LYS A 34 -8.24 9.24 2.92
N SER A 35 -7.11 9.08 3.59
CA SER A 35 -7.00 8.40 4.88
C SER A 35 -6.12 9.24 5.81
N THR A 36 -6.23 8.97 7.10
CA THR A 36 -5.34 9.56 8.12
C THR A 36 -4.65 8.47 8.89
N GLY A 37 -3.42 8.74 9.31
CA GLY A 37 -2.71 7.93 10.30
C GLY A 37 -2.19 8.78 11.44
N THR A 38 -1.86 8.13 12.55
CA THR A 38 -1.30 8.79 13.73
C THR A 38 -0.01 8.09 14.12
N ILE A 39 1.10 8.81 14.08
CA ILE A 39 2.36 8.37 14.66
C ILE A 39 2.32 8.72 16.15
N LYS A 40 2.46 7.72 17.01
CA LYS A 40 2.55 7.92 18.47
C LYS A 40 3.99 7.68 18.92
N LEU A 41 4.65 8.75 19.35
CA LEU A 41 6.01 8.65 19.86
C LEU A 41 6.04 8.08 21.29
N ARG A 42 7.12 7.37 21.60
CA ARG A 42 7.31 6.70 22.88
C ARG A 42 7.45 7.72 24.03
N PRO A 43 6.89 7.44 25.21
CA PRO A 43 7.13 8.27 26.39
C PRO A 43 8.58 8.13 26.90
N GLY A 44 9.02 9.07 27.75
CA GLY A 44 10.27 8.96 28.50
C GLY A 44 11.53 9.41 27.74
N TYR A 45 11.37 10.07 26.60
CA TYR A 45 12.47 10.57 25.76
C TYR A 45 12.39 12.08 25.48
N ASN A 46 11.50 12.81 26.17
CA ASN A 46 11.22 14.23 25.93
C ASN A 46 10.86 14.54 24.46
N PHE A 47 10.16 13.63 23.79
CA PHE A 47 9.76 13.82 22.41
C PHE A 47 8.72 14.92 22.22
N GLU A 48 8.02 15.35 23.27
CA GLU A 48 7.19 16.55 23.24
C GLU A 48 8.04 17.79 22.89
N GLN A 49 9.20 17.93 23.53
CA GLN A 49 10.15 19.01 23.25
C GLN A 49 10.80 18.82 21.87
N ALA A 50 11.15 17.59 21.50
CA ALA A 50 11.73 17.31 20.18
C ALA A 50 10.76 17.58 19.01
N LEU A 51 9.46 17.76 19.30
CA LEU A 51 8.43 18.10 18.31
C LEU A 51 8.11 19.60 18.26
N GLU A 52 8.76 20.43 19.07
CA GLU A 52 8.67 21.88 18.98
C GLU A 52 8.95 22.33 17.53
N ASP A 53 8.19 23.34 17.09
CA ASP A 53 8.24 23.97 15.77
C ASP A 53 7.91 23.04 14.57
N LEU A 54 7.80 21.73 14.74
CA LEU A 54 7.45 20.81 13.64
C LEU A 54 6.07 21.13 13.02
N ARG A 55 5.16 21.74 13.79
CA ARG A 55 3.84 22.18 13.32
C ARG A 55 3.91 23.29 12.25
N GLU A 56 5.04 23.96 12.11
CA GLU A 56 5.25 25.01 11.10
C GLU A 56 5.45 24.45 9.69
N PHE A 57 5.64 23.13 9.55
CA PHE A 57 5.86 22.47 8.28
C PHE A 57 4.60 21.77 7.77
N ASP A 58 4.26 21.97 6.49
CA ASP A 58 3.14 21.26 5.85
C ASP A 58 3.44 19.78 5.60
N TYR A 59 4.71 19.43 5.43
CA TYR A 59 5.15 18.09 5.06
C TYR A 59 6.35 17.64 5.88
N ILE A 60 6.37 16.34 6.19
CA ILE A 60 7.45 15.68 6.92
C ILE A 60 7.88 14.42 6.18
N TRP A 61 9.18 14.13 6.21
CA TRP A 61 9.69 12.80 5.96
C TRP A 61 9.49 11.93 7.18
N VAL A 62 8.96 10.73 6.94
CA VAL A 62 8.87 9.66 7.93
C VAL A 62 9.77 8.53 7.47
N ILE A 63 10.76 8.21 8.30
CA ILE A 63 11.66 7.07 8.09
C ILE A 63 11.16 5.94 8.99
N PHE A 64 10.91 4.78 8.42
CA PHE A 64 10.27 3.67 9.13
C PHE A 64 10.88 2.32 8.76
N TRP A 65 10.52 1.26 9.48
CA TRP A 65 11.03 -0.09 9.24
C TRP A 65 9.92 -1.00 8.70
N PHE A 66 10.14 -1.67 7.56
CA PHE A 66 9.20 -2.68 7.05
C PHE A 66 9.26 -3.97 7.90
N ASN A 67 8.70 -3.90 9.11
CA ASN A 67 8.71 -4.94 10.14
C ASN A 67 8.03 -6.27 9.76
N LYS A 68 7.31 -6.32 8.62
CA LYS A 68 6.68 -7.55 8.10
C LYS A 68 7.49 -8.22 6.98
N ASN A 69 8.64 -7.67 6.61
CA ASN A 69 9.50 -8.29 5.59
C ASN A 69 10.43 -9.32 6.20
N SER A 70 10.46 -10.51 5.60
CA SER A 70 11.28 -11.65 6.04
C SER A 70 12.54 -11.88 5.19
N GLY A 71 12.90 -10.95 4.29
CA GLY A 71 14.11 -11.07 3.48
C GLY A 71 14.14 -10.15 2.27
N TRP A 72 15.23 -10.24 1.50
CA TRP A 72 15.47 -9.45 0.30
C TRP A 72 16.17 -10.26 -0.81
N LYS A 73 16.11 -9.75 -2.04
CA LYS A 73 16.85 -10.26 -3.20
C LYS A 73 17.42 -9.08 -3.99
N PRO A 74 18.58 -9.24 -4.67
CA PRO A 74 19.16 -8.17 -5.49
C PRO A 74 18.25 -7.69 -6.62
N MET A 75 17.41 -8.58 -7.15
CA MET A 75 16.46 -8.29 -8.21
C MET A 75 15.03 -8.50 -7.73
N VAL A 76 14.16 -7.55 -8.03
CA VAL A 76 12.73 -7.58 -7.69
C VAL A 76 11.88 -7.37 -8.93
N LEU A 77 10.62 -7.78 -8.90
CA LEU A 77 9.66 -7.45 -9.96
C LEU A 77 8.77 -6.30 -9.48
N PRO A 78 8.98 -5.06 -9.97
CA PRO A 78 8.11 -3.95 -9.62
C PRO A 78 6.67 -4.18 -10.12
N PRO A 79 5.66 -3.61 -9.45
CA PRO A 79 4.26 -3.77 -9.84
C PRO A 79 3.83 -2.87 -11.01
N HIS A 80 4.72 -2.03 -11.55
CA HIS A 80 4.49 -1.15 -12.70
C HIS A 80 5.59 -1.40 -13.74
N GLY A 81 5.30 -1.11 -15.02
CA GLY A 81 6.26 -1.20 -16.11
C GLY A 81 6.24 -2.54 -16.84
N ASP A 82 7.32 -2.79 -17.61
CA ASP A 82 7.48 -3.85 -18.62
C ASP A 82 7.55 -5.30 -18.10
N ARG A 83 7.02 -5.58 -16.90
CA ARG A 83 7.08 -6.91 -16.23
C ARG A 83 8.49 -7.50 -16.16
N LYS A 84 9.52 -6.65 -16.22
CA LYS A 84 10.92 -7.02 -16.14
C LYS A 84 11.44 -6.89 -14.71
N LYS A 85 12.26 -7.84 -14.28
CA LYS A 85 12.98 -7.71 -13.00
C LYS A 85 13.95 -6.54 -13.05
N ARG A 86 14.00 -5.76 -11.97
CA ARG A 86 14.88 -4.59 -11.79
C ARG A 86 15.74 -4.77 -10.55
N GLY A 87 16.94 -4.19 -10.56
CA GLY A 87 17.81 -4.17 -9.38
C GLY A 87 17.12 -3.43 -8.24
N VAL A 88 17.15 -3.97 -7.03
CA VAL A 88 16.34 -3.47 -5.90
C VAL A 88 16.58 -1.98 -5.60
N PHE A 89 17.81 -1.50 -5.78
CA PHE A 89 18.18 -0.09 -5.57
C PHE A 89 17.68 0.87 -6.65
N SER A 90 17.24 0.34 -7.80
CA SER A 90 16.53 1.11 -8.84
C SER A 90 15.01 1.13 -8.62
N THR A 91 14.54 0.69 -7.44
CA THR A 91 13.12 0.56 -7.08
C THR A 91 12.85 1.08 -5.67
N ARG A 92 11.57 1.19 -5.31
CA ARG A 92 11.09 1.43 -3.93
C ARG A 92 10.52 0.16 -3.29
N SER A 93 10.99 -1.03 -3.71
CA SER A 93 10.56 -2.30 -3.10
C SER A 93 10.90 -2.31 -1.61
N PRO A 94 10.03 -2.87 -0.74
CA PRO A 94 10.33 -2.95 0.68
C PRO A 94 11.34 -4.09 1.00
N HIS A 95 11.52 -5.05 0.08
CA HIS A 95 12.44 -6.20 0.21
C HIS A 95 13.89 -5.79 -0.09
N ARG A 96 14.55 -5.10 0.85
CA ARG A 96 15.91 -4.52 0.72
C ARG A 96 16.84 -5.05 1.83
N PRO A 97 18.18 -4.93 1.69
CA PRO A 97 19.12 -5.38 2.73
C PRO A 97 18.81 -4.77 4.10
N ASN A 98 18.59 -3.45 4.11
CA ASN A 98 18.02 -2.73 5.24
C ASN A 98 16.61 -2.29 4.82
N PRO A 99 15.54 -2.92 5.36
CA PRO A 99 14.15 -2.65 4.98
C PRO A 99 13.65 -1.32 5.59
N ILE A 100 14.38 -0.24 5.32
CA ILE A 100 14.05 1.13 5.68
C ILE A 100 13.12 1.71 4.61
N GLY A 101 11.95 2.17 5.04
CA GLY A 101 11.00 2.93 4.25
C GLY A 101 11.20 4.44 4.44
N LEU A 102 10.76 5.20 3.45
CA LEU A 102 10.81 6.66 3.44
C LEU A 102 9.54 7.19 2.78
N SER A 103 8.77 7.98 3.51
CA SER A 103 7.50 8.54 3.04
C SER A 103 7.43 10.04 3.29
N LEU A 104 7.05 10.79 2.25
CA LEU A 104 6.70 12.20 2.36
C LEU A 104 5.22 12.28 2.76
N CYS A 105 4.97 12.69 3.99
CA CYS A 105 3.62 12.73 4.56
C CYS A 105 3.20 14.17 4.78
N LYS A 106 1.94 14.49 4.46
CA LYS A 106 1.36 15.78 4.83
C LYS A 106 1.06 15.80 6.32
N LEU A 107 1.59 16.77 7.04
CA LEU A 107 1.32 16.99 8.45
C LEU A 107 -0.08 17.62 8.59
N VAL A 108 -0.88 17.08 9.51
CA VAL A 108 -2.23 17.59 9.78
C VAL A 108 -2.27 18.31 11.12
N ASP A 109 -1.68 17.69 12.14
CA ASP A 109 -1.81 18.14 13.52
C ASP A 109 -0.79 17.41 14.41
N ILE A 110 -0.39 18.04 15.51
CA ILE A 110 0.44 17.43 16.55
C ILE A 110 -0.25 17.66 17.88
N LYS A 111 -0.49 16.62 18.68
CA LYS A 111 -1.04 16.73 20.05
C LYS A 111 -0.22 15.89 21.02
N GLY A 112 0.53 16.57 21.89
CA GLY A 112 1.54 15.92 22.73
C GLY A 112 2.52 15.12 21.85
N ARG A 113 2.63 13.81 22.09
CA ARG A 113 3.46 12.88 21.29
C ARG A 113 2.75 12.24 20.09
N SER A 114 1.57 12.73 19.72
CA SER A 114 0.77 12.18 18.61
C SER A 114 0.86 13.10 17.40
N ILE A 115 1.35 12.59 16.28
CA ILE A 115 1.49 13.31 15.02
C ILE A 115 0.50 12.72 14.03
N ARG A 116 -0.46 13.52 13.58
CA ARG A 116 -1.48 13.10 12.62
C ARG A 116 -1.05 13.50 11.22
N ILE A 117 -1.13 12.55 10.29
CA ILE A 117 -0.70 12.71 8.89
C ILE A 117 -1.77 12.24 7.91
N GLU A 118 -1.77 12.79 6.70
CA GLU A 118 -2.63 12.34 5.60
C GLU A 118 -1.96 11.27 4.74
N ASN A 119 -2.80 10.34 4.27
CA ASN A 119 -2.48 9.33 3.27
C ASN A 119 -1.19 8.53 3.55
N PRO A 120 -0.98 7.98 4.76
CA PRO A 120 0.19 7.13 5.00
C PRO A 120 0.20 5.92 4.07
N ASP A 121 1.37 5.39 3.79
CA ASP A 121 1.59 4.15 3.01
C ASP A 121 2.18 3.02 3.89
N MET A 122 2.08 3.19 5.21
CA MET A 122 2.59 2.26 6.23
C MET A 122 1.46 1.39 6.77
N LEU A 123 1.77 0.16 7.16
CA LEU A 123 0.81 -0.71 7.86
C LEU A 123 0.59 -0.25 9.29
N ASP A 124 -0.55 -0.61 9.86
CA ASP A 124 -0.81 -0.42 11.29
C ASP A 124 0.29 -1.13 12.13
N GLY A 125 0.80 -0.42 13.14
CA GLY A 125 1.90 -0.88 14.00
C GLY A 125 3.28 -0.83 13.34
N THR A 126 3.44 -0.17 12.18
CA THR A 126 4.77 -0.01 11.57
C THR A 126 5.68 0.83 12.49
N PRO A 127 6.90 0.36 12.83
CA PRO A 127 7.84 1.12 13.65
C PRO A 127 8.39 2.34 12.90
N VAL A 128 8.34 3.50 13.53
CA VAL A 128 8.94 4.75 13.04
C VAL A 128 10.33 4.88 13.65
N LEU A 129 11.31 5.19 12.80
CA LEU A 129 12.71 5.34 13.17
C LEU A 129 13.09 6.80 13.33
N ASP A 130 12.58 7.68 12.46
CA ASP A 130 12.95 9.11 12.46
C ASP A 130 11.90 9.96 11.72
N ILE A 131 11.88 11.26 12.02
CA ILE A 131 11.00 12.26 11.40
C ILE A 131 11.82 13.51 11.08
N LYS A 132 11.66 14.06 9.87
CA LYS A 132 12.35 15.28 9.43
C LYS A 132 11.38 16.22 8.71
N PRO A 133 11.53 17.55 8.82
CA PRO A 133 10.77 18.46 7.98
C PRO A 133 11.15 18.26 6.51
N TYR A 134 10.17 18.39 5.62
CA TYR A 134 10.43 18.51 4.19
C TYR A 134 10.78 19.96 3.85
N ILE A 135 11.89 20.17 3.15
CA ILE A 135 12.40 21.50 2.79
C ILE A 135 12.36 21.64 1.26
N PRO A 136 11.33 22.29 0.68
CA PRO A 136 11.12 22.33 -0.76
C PRO A 136 12.34 22.81 -1.56
N HIS A 137 13.03 23.86 -1.09
CA HIS A 137 14.20 24.40 -1.77
C HIS A 137 15.38 23.42 -1.82
N ALA A 138 15.54 22.59 -0.79
CA ALA A 138 16.65 21.64 -0.71
C ALA A 138 16.34 20.30 -1.41
N GLU A 139 15.05 19.94 -1.53
CA GLU A 139 14.66 18.57 -1.88
C GLU A 139 13.85 18.45 -3.18
N SER A 140 13.24 19.54 -3.66
CA SER A 140 12.42 19.53 -4.87
C SER A 140 13.28 19.71 -6.14
N HIS A 141 13.19 18.74 -7.05
CA HIS A 141 13.81 18.80 -8.37
C HIS A 141 12.79 18.50 -9.46
N ALA A 142 12.03 19.51 -9.90
CA ALA A 142 10.93 19.36 -10.86
C ALA A 142 11.34 18.71 -12.20
N GLY A 143 12.58 18.90 -12.64
CA GLY A 143 13.13 18.32 -13.88
C GLY A 143 13.81 16.95 -13.73
N ALA A 144 13.72 16.31 -12.55
CA ALA A 144 14.39 15.04 -12.30
C ALA A 144 13.85 13.92 -13.20
N LYS A 145 14.75 13.07 -13.72
CA LYS A 145 14.39 11.91 -14.55
C LYS A 145 13.85 10.77 -13.67
N SER A 146 12.74 10.16 -14.09
CA SER A 146 12.13 8.99 -13.41
C SER A 146 12.66 7.63 -13.88
N GLY A 147 13.69 7.61 -14.74
CA GLY A 147 14.30 6.37 -15.25
C GLY A 147 13.31 5.46 -15.99
N TRP A 148 13.40 4.14 -15.75
CA TRP A 148 12.54 3.13 -16.38
C TRP A 148 11.05 3.27 -16.02
N ILE A 149 10.72 4.02 -14.95
CA ILE A 149 9.34 4.33 -14.56
C ILE A 149 8.73 5.36 -15.53
N GLY A 150 9.52 6.32 -16.01
CA GLY A 150 9.07 7.35 -16.94
C GLY A 150 9.09 6.92 -18.41
N GLN A 151 9.70 5.78 -18.72
CA GLN A 151 9.81 5.24 -20.10
C GLN A 151 8.69 4.27 -20.46
N SER A 152 7.87 3.84 -19.49
CA SER A 152 6.72 3.00 -19.80
C SER A 152 5.66 3.84 -20.52
N ASN A 153 5.32 3.47 -21.76
CA ASN A 153 4.14 3.96 -22.47
C ASN A 153 2.82 3.58 -21.78
N GLU A 154 2.87 2.85 -20.66
CA GLU A 154 1.76 2.75 -19.71
C GLU A 154 1.50 4.15 -19.13
N GLN A 155 0.61 4.91 -19.78
CA GLN A 155 -0.11 6.00 -19.13
C GLN A 155 -0.52 5.51 -17.75
N THR A 156 -0.23 6.28 -16.70
CA THR A 156 -0.69 5.99 -15.34
C THR A 156 -2.14 5.52 -15.44
N PRO A 157 -2.45 4.23 -15.24
CA PRO A 157 -3.76 3.72 -15.62
C PRO A 157 -4.80 4.56 -14.89
N ARG A 158 -5.69 5.21 -15.64
CA ARG A 158 -6.82 5.90 -15.01
C ARG A 158 -7.49 4.86 -14.11
N PRO A 159 -7.73 5.17 -12.83
CA PRO A 159 -8.30 4.19 -11.92
C PRO A 159 -9.59 3.64 -12.52
N TYR A 160 -9.68 2.31 -12.62
CA TYR A 160 -10.82 1.61 -13.18
C TYR A 160 -12.05 1.85 -12.31
N LYS A 161 -13.20 2.06 -12.94
CA LYS A 161 -14.46 2.16 -12.20
C LYS A 161 -14.88 0.76 -11.77
N VAL A 162 -15.04 0.49 -10.47
CA VAL A 162 -15.47 -0.84 -9.99
C VAL A 162 -16.96 -0.82 -9.63
N ALA A 163 -17.76 -1.56 -10.41
CA ALA A 163 -19.17 -1.80 -10.14
C ALA A 163 -19.37 -3.22 -9.58
N ILE A 164 -20.04 -3.34 -8.43
CA ILE A 164 -20.35 -4.63 -7.80
C ILE A 164 -21.85 -4.86 -7.90
N ALA A 165 -22.24 -5.92 -8.60
CA ALA A 165 -23.63 -6.28 -8.86
C ALA A 165 -24.42 -6.56 -7.57
N PRO A 166 -25.73 -6.27 -7.52
CA PRO A 166 -26.58 -6.51 -6.34
C PRO A 166 -26.57 -7.96 -5.84
N GLU A 167 -26.44 -8.92 -6.73
CA GLU A 167 -26.42 -10.36 -6.47
C GLU A 167 -25.17 -10.72 -5.65
N VAL A 168 -24.00 -10.21 -6.05
CA VAL A 168 -22.74 -10.38 -5.31
C VAL A 168 -22.83 -9.83 -3.89
N ARG A 169 -23.47 -8.66 -3.73
CA ARG A 169 -23.70 -8.07 -2.40
C ARG A 169 -24.64 -8.92 -1.56
N SER A 170 -25.64 -9.52 -2.19
CA SER A 170 -26.62 -10.39 -1.55
C SER A 170 -25.99 -11.69 -1.08
N SER A 171 -25.12 -12.33 -1.88
CA SER A 171 -24.38 -13.55 -1.51
C SER A 171 -23.44 -13.34 -0.32
N LEU A 172 -22.99 -12.11 -0.06
CA LEU A 172 -22.16 -11.78 1.10
C LEU A 172 -22.96 -11.34 2.33
N LYS A 173 -24.30 -11.34 2.31
CA LYS A 173 -25.12 -10.84 3.44
C LYS A 173 -24.91 -11.61 4.75
N LEU A 174 -24.69 -12.91 4.66
CA LEU A 174 -24.48 -13.81 5.81
C LEU A 174 -23.05 -13.78 6.36
N VAL A 175 -22.13 -13.10 5.67
CA VAL A 175 -20.76 -12.89 6.15
C VAL A 175 -20.80 -11.84 7.25
N ASP A 176 -19.97 -12.04 8.28
CA ASP A 176 -19.77 -11.05 9.34
C ASP A 176 -19.56 -9.64 8.75
N ARG A 177 -20.10 -8.63 9.42
CA ARG A 177 -20.14 -7.25 8.90
C ARG A 177 -18.73 -6.69 8.69
N GLU A 178 -17.79 -6.98 9.58
CA GLU A 178 -16.40 -6.50 9.47
C GLU A 178 -15.67 -7.27 8.37
N GLU A 179 -15.77 -8.60 8.35
CA GLU A 179 -15.15 -9.43 7.30
C GLU A 179 -15.67 -9.05 5.90
N ARG A 180 -16.98 -8.87 5.75
CA ARG A 180 -17.61 -8.44 4.50
C ARG A 180 -17.06 -7.09 4.04
N ARG A 181 -16.93 -6.13 4.96
CA ARG A 181 -16.40 -4.80 4.66
C ARG A 181 -14.97 -4.91 4.16
N GLU A 182 -14.12 -5.66 4.86
CA GLU A 182 -12.72 -5.85 4.52
C GLU A 182 -12.55 -6.49 3.12
N ILE A 183 -13.32 -7.54 2.82
CA ILE A 183 -13.27 -8.22 1.51
C ILE A 183 -13.67 -7.27 0.38
N VAL A 184 -14.77 -6.54 0.55
CA VAL A 184 -15.30 -5.64 -0.49
C VAL A 184 -14.37 -4.45 -0.69
N GLU A 185 -13.82 -3.87 0.37
CA GLU A 185 -12.85 -2.77 0.28
C GLU A 185 -11.57 -3.23 -0.43
N TYR A 186 -11.02 -4.38 -0.03
CA TYR A 186 -9.85 -4.99 -0.67
C TYR A 186 -10.07 -5.26 -2.16
N LEU A 187 -11.22 -5.86 -2.51
CA LEU A 187 -11.59 -6.18 -3.89
C LEU A 187 -11.63 -4.92 -4.74
N LYS A 188 -12.32 -3.88 -4.25
CA LYS A 188 -12.40 -2.60 -4.95
C LYS A 188 -11.03 -1.98 -5.15
N GLU A 189 -10.19 -1.99 -4.12
CA GLU A 189 -8.87 -1.37 -4.18
C GLU A 189 -7.97 -2.02 -5.24
N ILE A 190 -7.94 -3.35 -5.29
CA ILE A 190 -7.15 -4.06 -6.30
C ILE A 190 -7.69 -3.80 -7.70
N LEU A 191 -9.01 -3.94 -7.91
CA LEU A 191 -9.61 -3.84 -9.24
C LEU A 191 -9.62 -2.40 -9.77
N THR A 192 -9.77 -1.40 -8.88
CA THR A 192 -9.65 0.03 -9.25
C THR A 192 -8.24 0.32 -9.77
N ARG A 193 -7.26 -0.33 -9.18
CA ARG A 193 -5.86 -0.08 -9.50
C ARG A 193 -5.43 -0.77 -10.78
N ASP A 194 -5.67 -2.08 -10.86
CA ASP A 194 -5.29 -2.88 -12.00
C ASP A 194 -6.02 -4.24 -11.97
N PRO A 195 -7.02 -4.44 -12.85
CA PRO A 195 -7.79 -5.67 -12.93
C PRO A 195 -7.07 -6.80 -13.69
N HIS A 196 -5.83 -6.62 -14.13
CA HIS A 196 -5.14 -7.63 -14.95
C HIS A 196 -4.32 -8.64 -14.12
N PRO A 197 -4.13 -9.87 -14.65
CA PRO A 197 -3.24 -10.87 -14.08
C PRO A 197 -1.84 -10.33 -13.77
N HIS A 198 -1.35 -10.64 -12.57
CA HIS A 198 0.00 -10.31 -12.13
C HIS A 198 0.44 -11.31 -11.07
N ILE A 199 1.73 -11.59 -10.96
CA ILE A 199 2.25 -12.62 -10.06
C ILE A 199 1.90 -12.42 -8.57
N TYR A 200 1.49 -11.22 -8.17
CA TYR A 200 1.08 -10.87 -6.80
C TYR A 200 -0.44 -10.72 -6.65
N ARG A 201 -1.18 -10.73 -7.76
CA ARG A 201 -2.63 -10.67 -7.79
C ARG A 201 -3.14 -12.03 -8.20
N ARG A 202 -3.98 -12.64 -7.38
CA ARG A 202 -4.58 -13.96 -7.69
C ARG A 202 -5.71 -13.80 -8.70
N ILE A 203 -5.41 -13.14 -9.82
CA ILE A 203 -6.31 -12.89 -10.95
C ILE A 203 -5.95 -13.87 -12.05
N LYS A 204 -6.96 -14.58 -12.55
CA LYS A 204 -6.87 -15.41 -13.76
C LYS A 204 -7.88 -14.88 -14.76
N THR A 205 -7.50 -14.77 -16.01
CA THR A 205 -8.38 -14.39 -17.11
C THR A 205 -8.62 -15.63 -17.97
N SER A 206 -9.88 -15.92 -18.23
CA SER A 206 -10.36 -17.00 -19.08
C SER A 206 -10.42 -16.53 -20.53
N SER A 207 -10.49 -17.49 -21.47
CA SER A 207 -10.54 -17.21 -22.92
C SER A 207 -11.81 -16.48 -23.37
N ASP A 208 -12.87 -16.52 -22.57
CA ASP A 208 -14.15 -15.82 -22.79
C ASP A 208 -14.10 -14.33 -22.40
N GLY A 209 -12.94 -13.81 -21.96
CA GLY A 209 -12.77 -12.43 -21.51
C GLY A 209 -13.14 -12.19 -20.04
N ASN A 210 -13.71 -13.18 -19.36
CA ASN A 210 -14.02 -13.09 -17.93
C ASN A 210 -12.77 -13.33 -17.09
N SER A 211 -12.73 -12.72 -15.91
CA SER A 211 -11.62 -12.85 -14.97
C SER A 211 -12.12 -13.23 -13.57
N VAL A 212 -11.29 -13.97 -12.84
CA VAL A 212 -11.55 -14.37 -11.45
C VAL A 212 -10.44 -13.87 -10.56
N ILE A 213 -10.78 -13.10 -9.52
CA ILE A 213 -9.86 -12.68 -8.46
C ILE A 213 -10.14 -13.45 -7.16
N ALA A 214 -9.09 -14.01 -6.56
CA ALA A 214 -9.16 -14.60 -5.24
C ALA A 214 -8.89 -13.56 -4.14
N VAL A 215 -9.84 -13.41 -3.21
CA VAL A 215 -9.74 -12.56 -2.02
C VAL A 215 -9.99 -13.44 -0.80
N LYS A 216 -8.94 -13.72 -0.01
CA LYS A 216 -9.00 -14.74 1.06
C LYS A 216 -9.58 -16.07 0.54
N ARG A 217 -10.72 -16.49 1.11
CA ARG A 217 -11.51 -17.69 0.79
C ARG A 217 -12.57 -17.48 -0.29
N TRP A 218 -12.64 -16.29 -0.87
CA TRP A 218 -13.65 -15.89 -1.85
C TRP A 218 -13.05 -15.81 -3.25
N ARG A 219 -13.88 -16.08 -4.25
CA ARG A 219 -13.58 -15.95 -5.67
C ARG A 219 -14.60 -15.02 -6.30
N PHE A 220 -14.14 -13.88 -6.79
CA PHE A 220 -14.99 -12.89 -7.45
C PHE A 220 -14.79 -12.97 -8.95
N MET A 221 -15.88 -13.14 -9.67
CA MET A 221 -15.92 -13.13 -11.13
C MET A 221 -16.21 -11.72 -11.61
N PHE A 222 -15.44 -11.24 -12.59
CA PHE A 222 -15.61 -9.91 -13.16
C PHE A 222 -15.26 -9.86 -14.64
N SER A 223 -15.88 -8.92 -15.36
CA SER A 223 -15.49 -8.52 -16.72
C SER A 223 -14.89 -7.11 -16.70
N LEU A 224 -14.10 -6.79 -17.72
CA LEU A 224 -13.56 -5.45 -17.96
C LEU A 224 -14.12 -4.92 -19.29
N GLU A 225 -14.92 -3.87 -19.22
CA GLU A 225 -15.54 -3.21 -20.37
C GLU A 225 -15.27 -1.70 -20.27
N GLU A 226 -14.59 -1.11 -21.26
CA GLU A 226 -14.38 0.35 -21.36
C GLU A 226 -13.87 1.03 -20.08
N GLY A 227 -12.91 0.41 -19.39
CA GLY A 227 -12.36 0.95 -18.14
C GLY A 227 -13.25 0.77 -16.90
N THR A 228 -14.37 0.04 -17.02
CA THR A 228 -15.23 -0.37 -15.93
C THR A 228 -15.07 -1.86 -15.64
N VAL A 229 -14.74 -2.18 -14.40
CA VAL A 229 -14.69 -3.55 -13.88
C VAL A 229 -16.05 -3.89 -13.28
N ARG A 230 -16.78 -4.83 -13.89
CA ARG A 230 -18.09 -5.30 -13.42
C ARG A 230 -17.91 -6.62 -12.68
N VAL A 231 -18.03 -6.59 -11.35
CA VAL A 231 -18.03 -7.80 -10.53
C VAL A 231 -19.44 -8.36 -10.49
N PHE A 232 -19.64 -9.51 -11.14
CA PHE A 232 -20.95 -10.12 -11.36
C PHE A 232 -21.18 -11.43 -10.60
N GLY A 233 -20.12 -12.06 -10.09
CA GLY A 233 -20.25 -13.33 -9.35
C GLY A 233 -19.34 -13.40 -8.14
N VAL A 234 -19.75 -14.20 -7.15
CA VAL A 234 -18.91 -14.56 -6.00
C VAL A 234 -19.14 -16.02 -5.60
N ALA A 235 -18.06 -16.74 -5.36
CA ALA A 235 -18.06 -18.10 -4.82
C ALA A 235 -17.16 -18.17 -3.57
N HIS A 236 -17.46 -19.11 -2.68
CA HIS A 236 -16.66 -19.42 -1.50
C HIS A 236 -15.89 -20.72 -1.74
N ASP A 237 -14.62 -20.79 -1.36
CA ASP A 237 -13.73 -21.95 -1.55
C ASP A 237 -14.19 -23.26 -0.86
N ARG A 238 -15.39 -23.30 -0.24
CA ARG A 238 -15.98 -24.54 0.33
C ARG A 238 -16.46 -25.53 -0.74
N GLU A 239 -16.37 -25.19 -2.03
CA GLU A 239 -16.77 -26.06 -3.16
C GLU A 239 -15.58 -26.75 -3.85
N ARG A 240 -14.55 -27.14 -3.09
CA ARG A 240 -13.59 -28.18 -3.51
C ARG A 240 -13.57 -29.31 -2.48
N GLY A 241 -14.73 -29.90 -2.27
CA GLY A 241 -14.88 -31.21 -1.65
C GLY A 241 -15.79 -32.02 -2.55
N THR A 242 -15.30 -33.17 -3.00
CA THR A 242 -16.01 -34.21 -3.76
C THR A 242 -16.54 -33.80 -5.15
N GLN A 243 -15.75 -34.11 -6.18
CA GLN A 243 -16.32 -34.82 -7.32
C GLN A 243 -15.88 -36.29 -7.22
N PRO A 244 -16.77 -37.24 -7.55
CA PRO A 244 -16.57 -38.68 -7.33
C PRO A 244 -15.46 -39.28 -8.19
#